data_AF-A0A534ZER9-F1
#
_entry.id   AF-A0A534ZER9-F1
#
_cell.length_a   1.000
_cell.length_b   1.000
_cell.length_c   1.000
_cell.angle_alpha   90.00
_cell.angle_beta   90.00
_cell.angle_gamma   90.00
#
_symmetry.space_group_name_H-M   'P 1'
#
loop_
_entity.id
_entity.type
_entity.pdbx_description
1 polymer ?
#
loop_
_entity_poly.entity_id
_entity_poly.type
_entity_poly.pdbx_seq_one_letter_code
_entity_poly.pdbx_strand_id
1 'polypeptide(L)'
;MARAPKQSISDAEAAADLTAAPEAAAELPPEIAAQTLGEYVRAWGLRIRSGESGVLPVIVGLVIIALVFQAISPGHLYLSPGNLVNLFQQSAVFMVLAMAEGFALLLGEIDLSVGYVGACGAAISVQLVQPVTTKWPWWAAIVAGLLFCAIFGTIQGVLITRLR
;
A
#
# COMPACT_ATOMS: atom_id res chain seq x y z
N MET A 1 -32.16 59.87 13.54
CA MET A 1 -31.53 58.62 14.02
C MET A 1 -31.93 57.48 13.08
N ALA A 2 -31.07 57.16 12.12
CA ALA A 2 -31.33 56.10 11.13
C ALA A 2 -30.89 54.74 11.71
N ARG A 3 -31.76 53.75 11.62
CA ARG A 3 -31.57 52.38 12.13
C ARG A 3 -30.64 51.62 11.18
N ALA A 4 -29.50 51.15 11.66
CA ALA A 4 -28.60 50.29 10.89
C ALA A 4 -29.32 48.98 10.48
N PRO A 5 -29.11 48.47 9.26
CA PRO A 5 -29.73 47.23 8.83
C PRO A 5 -29.10 46.04 9.58
N LYS A 6 -29.95 45.23 10.22
CA LYS A 6 -29.58 43.92 10.76
C LYS A 6 -29.20 43.02 9.57
N GLN A 7 -27.91 42.77 9.38
CA GLN A 7 -27.46 41.66 8.53
C GLN A 7 -27.99 40.38 9.16
N SER A 8 -28.88 39.70 8.43
CA SER A 8 -29.49 38.47 8.91
C SER A 8 -28.49 37.34 8.76
N ILE A 9 -28.45 36.42 9.73
CA ILE A 9 -27.56 35.25 9.74
C ILE A 9 -27.76 34.39 8.47
N SER A 10 -28.90 34.54 7.78
CA SER A 10 -29.22 33.90 6.51
C SER A 10 -28.26 34.25 5.36
N ASP A 11 -27.59 35.41 5.39
CA ASP A 11 -26.72 35.84 4.29
C ASP A 11 -25.31 35.20 4.38
N ALA A 12 -24.96 34.62 5.54
CA ALA A 12 -23.69 33.92 5.76
C ALA A 12 -23.76 32.43 5.39
N GLU A 13 -24.95 31.81 5.40
CA GLU A 13 -25.16 30.42 4.98
C GLU A 13 -25.21 30.26 3.44
N ALA A 14 -25.47 31.35 2.70
CA ALA A 14 -25.54 31.32 1.24
C ALA A 14 -24.16 31.33 0.53
N ALA A 15 -23.05 31.44 1.26
CA ALA A 15 -21.70 31.58 0.70
C ALA A 15 -20.89 30.27 0.60
N ALA A 16 -21.50 29.11 0.89
CA ALA A 16 -20.81 27.82 0.75
C ALA A 16 -21.62 26.79 -0.05
N ASP A 17 -22.36 27.24 -1.07
CA ASP A 17 -22.86 26.32 -2.08
C ASP A 17 -21.72 25.94 -3.05
N LEU A 18 -20.92 24.95 -2.63
CA LEU A 18 -19.84 24.35 -3.42
C LEU A 18 -20.36 23.46 -4.56
N THR A 19 -21.68 23.40 -4.79
CA THR A 19 -22.31 22.53 -5.80
C THR A 19 -22.23 23.10 -7.21
N ALA A 20 -21.71 24.32 -7.40
CA ALA A 20 -21.77 25.05 -8.66
C ALA A 20 -20.60 24.82 -9.65
N ALA A 21 -19.64 23.93 -9.37
CA ALA A 21 -18.56 23.65 -10.33
C ALA A 21 -18.27 22.14 -10.41
N PRO A 22 -18.83 21.40 -11.39
CA PRO A 22 -18.47 20.00 -11.62
C PRO A 22 -16.99 19.79 -11.92
N GLU A 23 -16.27 20.85 -12.34
CA GLU A 23 -14.83 20.85 -12.61
C GLU A 23 -13.98 21.00 -11.33
N ALA A 24 -14.43 21.77 -10.33
CA ALA A 24 -13.68 21.93 -9.06
C ALA A 24 -13.70 20.66 -8.19
N ALA A 25 -14.73 19.83 -8.35
CA ALA A 25 -14.83 18.52 -7.70
C ALA A 25 -13.78 17.51 -8.23
N ALA A 26 -13.15 17.76 -9.38
CA ALA A 26 -12.07 16.93 -9.89
C ALA A 26 -10.74 17.22 -9.18
N GLU A 27 -10.49 18.48 -8.81
CA GLU A 27 -9.23 18.94 -8.22
C GLU A 27 -9.08 18.59 -6.74
N LEU A 28 -10.18 18.55 -5.98
CA LEU A 28 -10.14 18.22 -4.55
C LEU A 28 -10.34 16.72 -4.30
N PRO A 29 -9.59 16.11 -3.34
CA PRO A 29 -9.82 14.74 -2.91
C PRO A 29 -11.27 14.57 -2.40
N PRO A 30 -11.96 13.45 -2.73
CA PRO A 30 -13.35 13.23 -2.32
C PRO A 30 -13.50 13.18 -0.79
N GLU A 31 -12.43 12.90 -0.05
CA GLU A 31 -12.38 12.94 1.41
C GLU A 31 -12.53 14.37 1.97
N ILE A 32 -12.18 15.38 1.17
CA ILE A 32 -12.26 16.80 1.53
C ILE A 32 -13.57 17.41 1.01
N ALA A 33 -14.03 16.96 -0.16
CA ALA A 33 -15.18 17.54 -0.84
C ALA A 33 -16.53 16.90 -0.47
N ALA A 34 -16.57 15.60 -0.16
CA ALA A 34 -17.84 14.90 0.08
C ALA A 34 -18.35 15.13 1.51
N GLN A 35 -19.59 15.62 1.63
CA GLN A 35 -20.29 15.74 2.91
C GLN A 35 -21.21 14.54 3.16
N THR A 36 -21.49 13.75 2.11
CA THR A 36 -22.32 12.54 2.20
C THR A 36 -21.65 11.32 1.54
N LEU A 37 -22.03 10.12 1.98
CA LEU A 37 -21.57 8.87 1.38
C LEU A 37 -21.93 8.78 -0.12
N GLY A 38 -23.10 9.30 -0.50
CA GLY A 38 -23.55 9.32 -1.89
C GLY A 38 -22.68 10.21 -2.79
N GLU A 39 -22.29 11.39 -2.29
CA GLU A 39 -21.34 12.29 -2.97
C GLU A 39 -19.98 11.65 -3.12
N TYR A 40 -19.46 11.00 -2.07
CA TYR A 40 -18.18 10.31 -2.10
C TYR A 40 -18.15 9.21 -3.18
N VAL A 41 -19.17 8.34 -3.19
CA VAL A 41 -19.27 7.26 -4.18
C VAL A 41 -19.43 7.80 -5.61
N ARG A 42 -20.19 8.88 -5.79
CA ARG A 42 -20.38 9.52 -7.10
C ARG A 42 -19.08 10.17 -7.60
N ALA A 43 -18.36 10.88 -6.74
CA ALA A 43 -17.08 11.50 -7.05
C ALA A 43 -16.01 10.45 -7.39
N TRP A 44 -15.94 9.38 -6.59
CA TRP A 44 -15.06 8.24 -6.86
C TRP A 44 -15.39 7.55 -8.20
N GLY A 45 -16.67 7.36 -8.51
CA GLY A 45 -17.11 6.81 -9.79
C GLY A 45 -16.77 7.69 -10.99
N LEU A 46 -16.86 9.02 -10.86
CA LEU A 46 -16.45 9.95 -11.91
C LEU A 46 -14.94 9.90 -12.17
N ARG A 47 -14.12 9.79 -11.12
CA ARG A 47 -12.66 9.66 -11.22
C ARG A 47 -12.21 8.39 -11.92
N ILE A 48 -12.83 7.25 -11.60
CA ILE A 48 -12.55 6.00 -12.30
C ILE A 48 -12.87 6.14 -13.80
N ARG A 49 -14.00 6.77 -14.13
CA ARG A 49 -14.41 7.00 -15.53
C ARG A 49 -13.51 8.00 -16.26
N SER A 50 -12.87 8.92 -15.54
CA SER A 50 -11.89 9.86 -16.10
C SER A 50 -10.48 9.27 -16.24
N GLY A 51 -10.29 7.98 -15.92
CA GLY A 51 -9.00 7.28 -16.02
C GLY A 51 -8.18 7.26 -14.73
N GLU A 52 -8.64 7.93 -13.67
CA GLU A 52 -7.99 7.94 -12.35
C GLU A 52 -8.50 6.75 -11.53
N SER A 53 -7.92 5.58 -11.79
CA SER A 53 -8.36 4.31 -11.20
C SER A 53 -7.95 4.14 -9.72
N GLY A 54 -6.99 4.93 -9.23
CA GLY A 54 -6.53 4.88 -7.84
C GLY A 54 -6.14 3.47 -7.39
N VAL A 55 -6.68 3.02 -6.25
CA VAL A 55 -6.42 1.69 -5.66
C VAL A 55 -7.22 0.56 -6.33
N LEU A 56 -8.14 0.87 -7.25
CA LEU A 56 -9.06 -0.11 -7.83
C LEU A 56 -8.34 -1.31 -8.48
N PRO A 57 -7.29 -1.13 -9.29
CA PRO A 57 -6.58 -2.27 -9.89
C PRO A 57 -5.96 -3.21 -8.85
N VAL A 58 -5.49 -2.66 -7.72
CA VAL A 58 -4.90 -3.44 -6.62
C VAL A 58 -5.96 -4.30 -5.93
N ILE A 59 -7.13 -3.73 -5.63
CA ILE A 59 -8.25 -4.45 -5.02
C ILE A 59 -8.75 -5.56 -5.96
N VAL A 60 -8.93 -5.22 -7.24
CA VAL A 60 -9.37 -6.19 -8.27
C VAL A 60 -8.36 -7.33 -8.37
N GLY A 61 -7.05 -7.01 -8.44
CA GLY A 61 -5.98 -8.01 -8.45
C GLY A 61 -6.01 -8.91 -7.22
N LEU A 62 -6.18 -8.34 -6.02
CA LEU A 62 -6.26 -9.09 -4.77
C LEU A 62 -7.45 -10.06 -4.76
N VAL A 63 -8.64 -9.60 -5.17
CA VAL A 63 -9.84 -10.43 -5.25
C VAL A 63 -9.65 -11.56 -6.26
N ILE A 64 -9.11 -11.26 -7.44
CA ILE A 64 -8.84 -12.26 -8.48
C ILE A 64 -7.88 -13.33 -7.93
N ILE A 65 -6.75 -12.92 -7.36
CA ILE A 65 -5.75 -13.85 -6.82
C ILE A 65 -6.36 -14.71 -5.70
N ALA A 66 -7.14 -14.11 -4.80
CA ALA A 66 -7.81 -14.82 -3.72
C ALA A 66 -8.80 -15.87 -4.25
N LEU A 67 -9.61 -15.53 -5.25
CA LEU A 67 -10.55 -16.45 -5.88
C LEU A 67 -9.85 -17.56 -6.67
N VAL A 68 -8.77 -17.24 -7.39
CA VAL A 68 -7.98 -18.25 -8.10
C VAL A 68 -7.40 -19.25 -7.11
N PHE A 69 -6.73 -18.79 -6.04
CA PHE A 69 -6.17 -19.70 -5.03
C PHE A 69 -7.25 -20.47 -4.28
N GLN A 70 -8.40 -19.85 -4.01
CA GLN A 70 -9.54 -20.56 -3.45
C GLN A 70 -10.03 -21.69 -4.37
N ALA A 71 -10.10 -21.45 -5.68
CA ALA A 71 -10.54 -22.44 -6.65
C ALA A 71 -9.55 -23.61 -6.82
N ILE A 72 -8.24 -23.33 -6.85
CA ILE A 72 -7.22 -24.36 -7.10
C ILE A 72 -6.69 -25.04 -5.84
N SER A 73 -6.88 -24.43 -4.66
CA SER A 73 -6.42 -25.03 -3.40
C SER A 73 -7.17 -26.33 -3.10
N PRO A 74 -6.47 -27.40 -2.66
CA PRO A 74 -7.12 -28.65 -2.29
C PRO A 74 -8.20 -28.40 -1.23
N GLY A 75 -9.45 -28.79 -1.53
CA GLY A 75 -10.59 -28.61 -0.62
C GLY A 75 -11.04 -27.16 -0.41
N HIS A 76 -10.64 -26.22 -1.28
CA HIS A 76 -11.02 -24.81 -1.19
C HIS A 76 -10.63 -24.18 0.17
N LEU A 77 -9.42 -24.48 0.63
CA LEU A 77 -8.94 -24.12 1.97
C LEU A 77 -8.18 -22.79 2.02
N TYR A 78 -7.95 -22.13 0.89
CA TYR A 78 -7.20 -20.86 0.85
C TYR A 78 -7.87 -19.76 1.69
N LEU A 79 -9.19 -19.63 1.64
CA LEU A 79 -9.97 -18.69 2.45
C LEU A 79 -10.44 -19.30 3.77
N SER A 80 -9.88 -20.43 4.20
CA SER A 80 -10.17 -20.98 5.53
C SER A 80 -9.70 -20.03 6.63
N PRO A 81 -10.37 -20.01 7.81
CA PRO A 81 -9.96 -19.15 8.92
C PRO A 81 -8.49 -19.33 9.34
N GLY A 82 -8.01 -20.58 9.34
CA GLY A 82 -6.62 -20.89 9.68
C GLY A 82 -5.63 -20.31 8.68
N ASN A 83 -5.91 -20.41 7.38
CA ASN A 83 -5.04 -19.83 6.37
C ASN A 83 -5.11 -18.30 6.35
N LEU A 84 -6.28 -17.70 6.57
CA LEU A 84 -6.42 -16.25 6.70
C LEU A 84 -5.58 -15.71 7.87
N VAL A 85 -5.63 -16.34 9.04
CA VAL A 85 -4.78 -15.96 10.19
C VAL A 85 -3.31 -16.06 9.82
N ASN A 86 -2.90 -17.14 9.15
CA ASN A 86 -1.51 -17.33 8.75
C ASN A 86 -1.05 -16.28 7.72
N LEU A 87 -1.90 -15.93 6.75
CA LEU A 87 -1.65 -14.87 5.77
C LEU A 87 -1.50 -13.51 6.45
N PHE A 88 -2.37 -13.16 7.41
CA PHE A 88 -2.25 -11.92 8.17
C PHE A 88 -0.99 -11.88 9.05
N GLN A 89 -0.60 -13.00 9.66
CA GLN A 89 0.64 -13.08 10.44
C GLN A 89 1.87 -12.92 9.56
N GLN A 90 1.90 -13.57 8.39
CA GLN A 90 3.02 -13.44 7.45
C GLN A 90 3.07 -12.05 6.79
N SER A 91 1.91 -11.44 6.51
CA SER A 91 1.85 -10.11 5.91
C SER A 91 2.25 -8.99 6.88
N ALA A 92 2.13 -9.19 8.19
CA ALA A 92 2.48 -8.20 9.20
C ALA A 92 3.88 -7.63 9.02
N VAL A 93 4.88 -8.48 8.74
CA VAL A 93 6.26 -8.04 8.49
C VAL A 93 6.36 -7.15 7.27
N PHE A 94 5.70 -7.52 6.16
CA PHE A 94 5.70 -6.73 4.94
C PHE A 94 4.93 -5.42 5.07
N MET A 95 3.86 -5.38 5.87
CA MET A 95 3.15 -4.13 6.17
C MET A 95 4.03 -3.15 6.95
N VAL A 96 4.80 -3.64 7.92
CA VAL A 96 5.75 -2.78 8.66
C VAL A 96 6.85 -2.26 7.75
N LEU A 97 7.39 -3.09 6.85
CA LEU A 97 8.36 -2.66 5.85
C LEU A 97 7.78 -1.62 4.89
N ALA A 98 6.56 -1.82 4.37
CA ALA A 98 5.88 -0.86 3.50
C ALA A 98 5.65 0.50 4.19
N MET A 99 5.31 0.50 5.49
CA MET A 99 5.22 1.74 6.27
C MET A 99 6.59 2.45 6.39
N ALA A 100 7.68 1.69 6.53
CA ALA A 100 9.03 2.26 6.57
C ALA A 100 9.47 2.83 5.21
N GLU A 101 9.21 2.11 4.11
CA GLU A 101 9.46 2.58 2.74
C GLU A 101 8.64 3.83 2.39
N GLY A 102 7.49 4.03 3.03
CA GLY A 102 6.72 5.28 2.92
C GLY A 102 7.56 6.53 3.21
N PHE A 103 8.48 6.47 4.18
CA PHE A 103 9.40 7.59 4.44
C PHE A 103 10.42 7.79 3.32
N ALA A 104 10.93 6.72 2.72
CA ALA A 104 11.82 6.81 1.57
C ALA A 104 11.12 7.45 0.36
N LEU A 105 9.87 7.04 0.09
CA LEU A 105 9.04 7.62 -0.96
C LEU A 105 8.77 9.12 -0.73
N LEU A 106 8.55 9.54 0.51
CA LEU A 106 8.36 10.96 0.86
C LEU A 106 9.64 11.80 0.66
N LEU A 107 10.82 11.19 0.80
CA LEU A 107 12.10 11.82 0.47
C LEU A 107 12.37 11.87 -1.05
N GLY A 108 11.46 11.34 -1.87
CA GLY A 108 11.63 11.24 -3.32
C GLY A 108 12.53 10.07 -3.74
N GLU A 109 12.80 9.13 -2.84
CA GLU A 109 13.58 7.93 -3.12
C GLU A 109 12.66 6.76 -3.46
N ILE A 110 12.89 6.11 -4.60
CA ILE A 110 12.19 4.88 -4.99
C ILE A 110 13.07 3.69 -4.58
N ASP A 111 12.96 3.26 -3.33
CA ASP A 111 13.75 2.13 -2.80
C ASP A 111 13.02 0.80 -2.99
N LEU A 112 13.29 0.13 -4.12
CA LEU A 112 12.85 -1.25 -4.37
C LEU A 112 13.88 -2.29 -3.88
N SER A 113 15.04 -1.84 -3.40
CA SER A 113 16.19 -2.71 -3.15
C SER A 113 15.98 -3.61 -1.93
N VAL A 114 15.32 -3.10 -0.88
CA VAL A 114 15.04 -3.85 0.35
C VAL A 114 14.18 -5.09 0.09
N GLY A 115 13.17 -4.98 -0.79
CA GLY A 115 12.32 -6.10 -1.19
C GLY A 115 13.09 -7.17 -1.95
N TYR A 116 13.91 -6.77 -2.94
CA TYR A 116 14.72 -7.69 -3.73
C TYR A 116 15.80 -8.39 -2.88
N VAL A 117 16.58 -7.63 -2.12
CA VAL A 117 17.68 -8.15 -1.29
C VAL A 117 17.13 -9.07 -0.20
N GLY A 118 16.02 -8.69 0.45
CA GLY A 118 15.34 -9.52 1.44
C GLY A 118 14.84 -10.84 0.86
N ALA A 119 14.22 -10.82 -0.34
CA ALA A 119 13.77 -12.02 -1.03
C ALA A 119 14.93 -12.95 -1.39
N CYS A 120 16.06 -12.41 -1.86
CA CYS A 120 17.26 -13.19 -2.13
C CYS A 120 17.83 -13.83 -0.86
N GLY A 121 17.93 -13.09 0.25
CA GLY A 121 18.38 -13.64 1.54
C GLY A 121 17.47 -14.74 2.07
N ALA A 122 16.15 -14.58 1.92
CA ALA A 122 15.17 -15.61 2.27
C ALA A 122 15.34 -16.86 1.38
N ALA A 123 15.48 -16.69 0.06
CA ALA A 123 15.71 -17.79 -0.86
C ALA A 123 17.01 -18.55 -0.54
N ILE A 124 18.11 -17.84 -0.24
CA ILE A 124 19.38 -18.44 0.20
C ILE A 124 19.18 -19.25 1.48
N SER A 125 18.53 -18.67 2.49
CA SER A 125 18.29 -19.33 3.78
C SER A 125 17.48 -20.62 3.61
N VAL A 126 16.39 -20.56 2.84
CA VAL A 126 15.55 -21.73 2.56
C VAL A 126 16.33 -22.77 1.78
N GLN A 127 17.04 -22.39 0.72
CA GLN A 127 17.78 -23.33 -0.12
C GLN A 127 18.91 -24.03 0.63
N LEU A 128 19.56 -23.39 1.61
CA LEU A 128 20.65 -24.01 2.38
C LEU A 128 20.14 -25.02 3.42
N VAL A 129 18.99 -24.78 4.03
CA VAL A 129 18.43 -25.70 5.04
C VAL A 129 17.76 -26.93 4.41
N GLN A 130 17.41 -26.87 3.12
CA GLN A 130 16.69 -27.95 2.45
C GLN A 130 17.46 -29.29 2.52
N PRO A 131 16.77 -30.41 2.85
CA PRO A 131 17.37 -31.73 2.85
C PRO A 131 17.86 -32.21 1.49
N VAL A 132 17.33 -31.68 0.39
CA VAL A 132 17.63 -32.17 -0.96
C VAL A 132 18.86 -31.49 -1.55
N THR A 133 19.25 -30.31 -1.03
CA THR A 133 20.35 -29.49 -1.56
C THR A 133 21.59 -29.63 -0.69
N THR A 134 21.65 -28.92 0.43
CA THR A 134 22.89 -28.67 1.19
C THR A 134 22.80 -29.14 2.64
N LYS A 135 21.60 -29.34 3.20
CA LYS A 135 21.39 -29.83 4.59
C LYS A 135 22.13 -29.03 5.66
N TRP A 136 22.27 -27.73 5.49
CA TRP A 136 22.92 -26.91 6.51
C TRP A 136 22.08 -26.89 7.79
N PRO A 137 22.71 -26.76 8.97
CA PRO A 137 21.95 -26.49 10.18
C PRO A 137 21.25 -25.14 10.03
N TRP A 138 20.01 -25.04 10.52
CA TRP A 138 19.12 -23.89 10.31
C TRP A 138 19.76 -22.55 10.68
N TRP A 139 20.54 -22.51 11.76
CA TRP A 139 21.21 -21.28 12.21
C TRP A 139 22.27 -20.81 11.20
N ALA A 140 23.01 -21.72 10.57
CA ALA A 140 24.04 -21.37 9.59
C ALA A 140 23.41 -20.85 8.30
N ALA A 141 22.28 -21.44 7.89
CA ALA A 141 21.52 -21.00 6.74
C ALA A 141 20.97 -19.57 6.94
N ILE A 142 20.44 -19.26 8.13
CA ILE A 142 20.00 -17.90 8.49
C ILE A 142 21.17 -16.92 8.44
N VAL A 143 22.31 -17.26 9.05
CA VAL A 143 23.50 -16.41 9.04
C VAL A 143 23.97 -16.13 7.62
N ALA A 144 23.97 -17.14 6.73
CA ALA A 144 24.36 -16.97 5.33
C ALA A 144 23.41 -16.00 4.58
N GLY A 145 22.09 -16.14 4.77
CA GLY A 145 21.12 -15.21 4.19
C GLY A 145 21.27 -13.78 4.71
N LEU A 146 21.47 -13.62 6.02
CA LEU A 146 21.72 -12.31 6.64
C LEU A 146 23.03 -11.67 6.15
N LEU A 147 24.09 -12.46 6.00
CA LEU A 147 25.36 -11.98 5.46
C LEU A 147 25.20 -11.50 4.02
N PHE A 148 24.47 -12.25 3.18
CA PHE A 148 24.15 -11.80 1.83
C PHE A 148 23.42 -10.45 1.84
N CYS A 149 22.37 -10.32 2.66
CA CYS A 149 21.63 -9.07 2.78
C CYS A 149 22.51 -7.92 3.27
N ALA A 150 23.35 -8.16 4.29
CA ALA A 150 24.25 -7.15 4.84
C ALA A 150 25.28 -6.68 3.80
N ILE A 151 25.86 -7.61 3.03
CA ILE A 151 26.83 -7.28 1.98
C ILE A 151 26.17 -6.43 0.89
N PHE A 152 25.06 -6.88 0.32
CA PHE A 152 24.40 -6.17 -0.78
C PHE A 152 23.78 -4.85 -0.32
N GLY A 153 23.17 -4.81 0.85
CA GLY A 153 22.65 -3.58 1.45
C GLY A 153 23.76 -2.57 1.71
N THR A 154 24.93 -3.02 2.20
CA THR A 154 26.09 -2.13 2.40
C THR A 154 26.62 -1.62 1.07
N ILE A 155 26.75 -2.47 0.06
CA ILE A 155 27.19 -2.06 -1.28
C ILE A 155 26.24 -0.98 -1.82
N GLN A 156 24.93 -1.22 -1.80
CA GLN A 156 23.92 -0.26 -2.27
C GLN A 156 23.96 1.04 -1.48
N GLY A 157 24.02 0.98 -0.15
CA GLY A 157 24.11 2.15 0.72
C GLY A 157 25.38 2.97 0.47
N VAL A 158 26.53 2.32 0.28
CA VAL A 158 27.79 2.99 -0.04
C VAL A 158 27.74 3.63 -1.42
N LEU A 159 27.19 2.94 -2.43
CA LEU A 159 27.01 3.53 -3.77
C LEU A 159 26.14 4.79 -3.69
N ILE A 160 24.99 4.72 -3.02
CA ILE A 160 24.07 5.86 -2.90
C ILE A 160 24.73 7.03 -2.16
N THR A 161 25.51 6.77 -1.09
CA THR A 161 26.14 7.84 -0.29
C THR A 161 27.44 8.41 -0.88
N ARG A 162 28.07 7.72 -1.84
CA ARG A 162 29.36 8.14 -2.43
C ARG A 162 29.26 8.59 -3.88
N LEU A 163 28.23 8.16 -4.62
CA LEU A 163 28.08 8.43 -6.05
C LEU A 163 26.86 9.32 -6.38
N ARG A 164 26.06 9.70 -5.39
CA ARG A 164 25.15 10.86 -5.48
C ARG A 164 25.86 12.13 -5.03
#